data_AF-X1BTY1-F1
#
_entry.id   AF-X1BTY1-F1
#
_cell.length_a   1.000
_cell.length_b   1.000
_cell.length_c   1.000
_cell.angle_alpha   90.00
_cell.angle_beta   90.00
_cell.angle_gamma   90.00
#
_symmetry.space_group_name_H-M   'P 1'
#
loop_
_entity.id
_entity.type
_entity.pdbx_description
1 polymer ?
#
loop_
_entity_poly.entity_id
_entity_poly.type
_entity_poly.pdbx_seq_one_letter_code
_entity_poly.pdbx_strand_id
1 'polypeptide(L)' 'MSNEEVRIGVFVCHCGTNIGGILDVPTLGKYAKTLPNVVFSQDNLYTCSEVGLTEIRENIK' A
#
# COMPACT_ATOMS: atom_id res chain seq x y z
N MET A 1 -16.05 22.11 -0.51
CA MET A 1 -15.03 21.06 -0.57
C MET A 1 -13.89 21.53 0.31
N SER A 2 -13.50 20.76 1.32
CA SER A 2 -12.38 21.12 2.20
C SER A 2 -11.12 21.27 1.34
N ASN A 3 -10.38 22.36 1.55
CA ASN A 3 -9.15 22.68 0.83
C ASN A 3 -7.95 21.88 1.37
N GLU A 4 -8.20 20.68 1.89
CA GLU A 4 -7.18 19.81 2.47
C GLU A 4 -6.46 19.06 1.35
N GLU A 5 -5.13 19.12 1.38
CA GLU A 5 -4.28 18.42 0.44
C GLU A 5 -4.49 16.90 0.57
N VAL A 6 -4.80 16.23 -0.54
CA VAL A 6 -5.03 14.78 -0.56
C VAL A 6 -3.77 14.05 -0.11
N ARG A 7 -3.93 13.10 0.82
CA ARG A 7 -2.86 12.24 1.35
C ARG A 7 -3.24 10.79 1.12
N ILE A 8 -2.45 10.08 0.32
CA ILE A 8 -2.74 8.72 -0.13
C ILE A 8 -1.77 7.74 0.54
N GLY A 9 -2.31 6.67 1.12
CA GLY A 9 -1.57 5.48 1.54
C GLY A 9 -1.78 4.34 0.56
N VAL A 10 -0.70 3.74 0.04
CA VAL A 10 -0.76 2.64 -0.94
C VAL A 10 -0.22 1.35 -0.32
N PHE A 11 -1.05 0.30 -0.29
CA PHE A 11 -0.71 -1.01 0.23
C PHE A 11 -0.78 -2.04 -0.89
N VAL A 12 0.37 -2.62 -1.27
CA VAL A 12 0.45 -3.56 -2.39
C VAL A 12 0.50 -5.00 -1.87
N CYS A 13 -0.54 -5.78 -2.18
CA CYS A 13 -0.68 -7.15 -1.69
C CYS A 13 0.16 -8.13 -2.53
N HIS A 14 0.91 -9.02 -1.88
CA HIS A 14 1.52 -10.17 -2.57
C HIS A 14 0.49 -11.28 -2.84
N CYS A 15 -0.54 -11.42 -2.00
CA CYS A 15 -1.52 -12.51 -2.06
C CYS A 15 -0.85 -13.89 -2.21
N GLY A 16 0.23 -14.10 -1.44
CA GLY A 16 1.12 -15.25 -1.60
C GLY A 16 1.73 -15.29 -3.01
N THR A 17 1.48 -16.37 -3.73
CA THR A 17 1.96 -16.55 -5.12
C THR A 17 0.99 -16.05 -6.18
N ASN A 18 -0.23 -15.65 -5.81
CA ASN A 18 -1.23 -15.21 -6.79
C ASN A 18 -0.83 -13.88 -7.45
N ILE A 19 -0.20 -12.96 -6.72
CA ILE A 19 0.33 -11.70 -7.25
C ILE A 19 1.85 -11.69 -7.18
N GLY A 20 2.43 -11.97 -6.00
CA GLY A 20 3.89 -11.97 -5.80
C GLY A 20 4.64 -13.05 -6.57
N GLY A 21 3.95 -14.08 -7.08
CA GLY A 21 4.53 -15.07 -7.98
C GLY A 21 4.60 -14.63 -9.45
N ILE A 22 3.93 -13.53 -9.81
CA ILE A 22 3.80 -13.04 -11.20
C ILE A 22 4.41 -11.65 -11.36
N LEU A 23 4.27 -10.79 -10.35
CA LEU A 23 4.71 -9.40 -10.36
C LEU A 23 5.77 -9.15 -9.28
N ASP A 24 6.71 -8.25 -9.57
CA ASP A 24 7.63 -7.70 -8.57
C ASP A 24 6.90 -6.66 -7.70
N VAL A 25 6.19 -7.17 -6.70
CA VAL A 25 5.40 -6.38 -5.75
C VAL A 25 6.26 -5.39 -4.95
N PRO A 26 7.46 -5.73 -4.45
CA PRO A 26 8.35 -4.76 -3.81
C PRO A 26 8.70 -3.57 -4.71
N THR A 27 8.97 -3.80 -6.00
CA THR A 27 9.23 -2.71 -6.94
C THR A 27 7.98 -1.86 -7.20
N LEU A 28 6.79 -2.48 -7.27
CA LEU A 28 5.52 -1.74 -7.38
C LEU A 28 5.26 -0.84 -6.16
N GLY A 29 5.53 -1.32 -4.95
CA GLY A 29 5.42 -0.50 -3.73
C GLY A 29 6.37 0.70 -3.74
N LYS A 30 7.61 0.53 -4.24
CA LYS A 30 8.55 1.64 -4.42
C LYS A 30 8.08 2.63 -5.47
N TYR A 31 7.58 2.14 -6.60
CA TYR A 31 7.01 2.99 -7.66
C TYR A 31 5.81 3.80 -7.15
N ALA A 32 4.93 3.20 -6.35
CA ALA A 32 3.78 3.91 -5.80
C ALA A 32 4.18 5.17 -5.01
N LYS A 33 5.33 5.17 -4.31
CA LYS A 33 5.85 6.36 -3.60
C LYS A 33 6.20 7.52 -4.52
N THR A 34 6.39 7.30 -5.81
CA THR A 34 6.71 8.37 -6.77
C THR A 34 5.46 9.05 -7.34
N LEU A 35 4.26 8.53 -7.04
CA LEU A 35 3.01 9.09 -7.54
C LEU A 35 2.59 10.33 -6.74
N PRO A 36 1.91 11.30 -7.37
CA PRO A 36 1.40 12.48 -6.68
C PRO A 36 0.55 12.11 -5.46
N ASN A 37 0.70 12.88 -4.38
CA ASN A 37 -0.08 12.76 -3.14
C ASN A 37 0.12 11.46 -2.34
N VAL A 38 0.96 10.51 -2.81
CA VAL A 38 1.29 9.30 -2.04
C VAL A 38 2.29 9.64 -0.94
N VAL A 39 1.80 9.69 0.30
CA VAL A 39 2.61 9.99 1.49
C VAL A 39 3.12 8.73 2.18
N PHE A 40 2.54 7.58 1.86
CA PHE A 40 2.89 6.29 2.42
C PHE A 40 2.73 5.19 1.37
N SER A 41 3.71 4.29 1.28
CA SER A 41 3.51 3.05 0.56
C SER A 41 4.33 1.91 1.14
N GLN A 42 3.71 0.73 1.15
CA GLN A 42 4.34 -0.53 1.52
C GLN A 42 3.73 -1.67 0.71
N ASP A 43 4.44 -2.78 0.66
CA ASP A 43 3.92 -4.07 0.28
C ASP A 43 3.74 -4.99 1.50
N ASN A 44 2.75 -5.89 1.47
CA ASN A 44 2.54 -6.88 2.50
C ASN A 44 2.00 -8.21 1.94
N LEU A 45 2.19 -9.30 2.69
CA LEU A 45 1.82 -10.63 2.21
C LEU A 45 0.32 -10.78 1.94
N TYR A 46 -0.50 -10.34 2.89
CA TYR A 46 -1.95 -10.43 2.82
C TYR A 46 -2.58 -9.16 3.41
N THR A 47 -2.94 -8.21 2.56
CA THR A 47 -3.57 -6.95 3.00
C THR A 47 -4.89 -7.17 3.74
N CYS A 48 -5.61 -8.25 3.43
CA CYS A 48 -6.88 -8.60 4.09
C CYS A 48 -6.71 -9.31 5.45
N SER A 49 -5.49 -9.71 5.82
CA SER A 49 -5.24 -10.35 7.11
C SER A 49 -5.38 -9.36 8.27
N GLU A 50 -5.50 -9.86 9.50
CA GLU A 50 -5.53 -9.01 10.70
C GLU A 50 -4.32 -8.07 10.80
N VAL A 51 -3.14 -8.57 10.43
CA VAL A 51 -1.90 -7.78 10.37
C VAL A 51 -2.03 -6.69 9.30
N GLY A 52 -2.45 -7.05 8.08
CA GLY A 52 -2.61 -6.07 6.98
C GLY A 52 -3.65 -4.99 7.28
N LEU A 53 -4.76 -5.35 7.92
CA LEU A 53 -5.80 -4.40 8.35
C LEU A 53 -5.30 -3.47 9.46
N THR A 54 -4.47 -3.99 10.37
CA THR A 54 -3.82 -3.19 11.43
C THR A 54 -2.84 -2.18 10.82
N GLU A 55 -2.00 -2.62 9.88
CA GLU A 55 -1.06 -1.74 9.17
C GLU A 55 -1.79 -0.57 8.49
N ILE A 56 -2.94 -0.81 7.84
CA ILE A 56 -3.74 0.27 7.23
C ILE A 56 -4.22 1.27 8.28
N ARG A 57 -4.78 0.79 9.40
CA ARG A 57 -5.32 1.66 10.48
C ARG A 57 -4.25 2.49 11.16
N GLU A 58 -3.03 1.96 11.27
CA GLU A 58 -1.93 2.64 11.96
C GLU A 58 -1.25 3.68 11.08
N ASN A 59 -1.22 3.46 9.75
CA ASN A 59 -0.50 4.32 8.81
C ASN A 59 -1.41 5.31 8.06
N ILE A 60 -2.74 5.21 8.18
CA ILE A 60 -3.72 6.21 7.71
C ILE A 60 -4.40 6.85 8.94
N LYS A 61 -3.74 7.85 9.53
CA LYS A 61 -4.29 8.73 10.58
C LYS A 61 -4.05 10.18 10.23
#